data_AF-A0A1Y5FSK5-F1
#
_entry.id   AF-A0A1Y5FSK5-F1
#
_cell.length_a   1.000
_cell.length_b   1.000
_cell.length_c   1.000
_cell.angle_alpha   90.00
_cell.angle_beta   90.00
_cell.angle_gamma   90.00
#
_symmetry.space_group_name_H-M   'P 1'
#
loop_
_entity.id
_entity.type
_entity.pdbx_description
1 polymer ?
#
loop_
_entity_poly.entity_id
_entity_poly.type
_entity_poly.pdbx_seq_one_letter_code
_entity_poly.pdbx_strand_id
1 'polypeptide(L)'
;MKTIDLLSCPEAVLTVELKSMKIKELERHTRKLLLKLGLKDYEVVMGKVIKAIAKLDTETNDRFLALQTLVNSLLPEGEKNKVERAKVLEKLTIIMMLLVAKKFHQIHTKQS
;
A
#
# COMPACT_ATOMS: atom_id res chain seq x y z
N MET A 1 -5.76 -1.45 -15.25
CA MET A 1 -6.74 -2.19 -14.41
C MET A 1 -7.58 -1.21 -13.59
N LYS A 2 -8.85 -1.49 -13.26
CA LYS A 2 -9.62 -0.63 -12.31
C LYS A 2 -9.30 -1.03 -10.86
N THR A 3 -9.50 -0.11 -9.91
CA THR A 3 -9.20 -0.38 -8.49
C THR A 3 -10.00 -1.55 -7.91
N ILE A 4 -11.24 -1.72 -8.37
CA ILE A 4 -12.09 -2.83 -7.90
C ILE A 4 -11.58 -4.18 -8.40
N ASP A 5 -11.01 -4.23 -9.60
CA ASP A 5 -10.45 -5.45 -10.18
C ASP A 5 -9.25 -5.94 -9.35
N LEU A 6 -8.46 -5.03 -8.77
CA LEU A 6 -7.34 -5.38 -7.86
C LEU A 6 -7.80 -6.17 -6.63
N LEU A 7 -9.03 -5.95 -6.17
CA LEU A 7 -9.58 -6.64 -5.00
C LEU A 7 -10.06 -8.06 -5.33
N SER A 8 -10.29 -8.36 -6.60
CA SER A 8 -10.76 -9.68 -7.06
C SER A 8 -9.69 -10.45 -7.83
N CYS A 9 -8.56 -9.82 -8.13
CA CYS A 9 -7.45 -10.41 -8.87
C CYS A 9 -6.70 -11.46 -8.03
N PRO A 10 -6.38 -12.65 -8.58
CA PRO A 10 -5.49 -13.61 -7.95
C PRO A 10 -4.11 -13.02 -7.68
N GLU A 11 -3.48 -13.40 -6.57
CA GLU A 11 -2.21 -12.80 -6.12
C GLU A 11 -1.06 -12.93 -7.12
N ALA A 12 -0.97 -14.09 -7.80
CA ALA A 12 0.04 -14.36 -8.83
C ALA A 12 -0.05 -13.36 -9.99
N VAL A 13 -1.26 -12.98 -10.39
CA VAL A 13 -1.49 -12.01 -11.48
C VAL A 13 -1.33 -10.58 -10.96
N LEU A 14 -1.85 -10.32 -9.75
CA LEU A 14 -1.79 -9.02 -9.11
C LEU A 14 -0.36 -8.50 -8.98
N THR A 15 0.57 -9.34 -8.54
CA THR A 15 1.97 -8.92 -8.32
C THR A 15 2.65 -8.52 -9.62
N VAL A 16 2.37 -9.24 -10.72
CA VAL A 16 2.92 -8.94 -12.06
C VAL A 16 2.36 -7.61 -12.56
N GLU A 17 1.05 -7.42 -12.47
CA GLU A 17 0.36 -6.20 -12.88
C GLU A 17 0.82 -4.99 -12.07
N LEU A 18 0.91 -5.10 -10.74
CA LEU A 18 1.35 -3.98 -9.90
C LEU A 18 2.81 -3.57 -10.18
N LYS A 19 3.68 -4.54 -10.52
CA LYS A 19 5.09 -4.25 -10.87
C LYS A 19 5.21 -3.48 -12.19
N SER A 20 4.35 -3.72 -13.17
CA SER A 20 4.38 -3.03 -14.47
C SER A 20 3.77 -1.63 -14.41
N MET A 21 2.90 -1.34 -13.43
CA MET A 21 2.28 -0.03 -13.27
C MET A 21 3.28 1.11 -12.98
N LYS A 22 2.96 2.29 -13.53
CA LYS A 22 3.67 3.55 -13.25
C LYS A 22 3.30 4.06 -11.86
N ILE A 23 4.20 4.82 -11.22
CA ILE A 23 3.99 5.40 -9.88
C ILE A 23 2.65 6.12 -9.78
N LYS A 24 2.33 7.01 -10.74
CA LYS A 24 1.06 7.76 -10.75
C LYS A 24 -0.20 6.87 -10.72
N GLU A 25 -0.14 5.71 -11.37
CA GLU A 25 -1.25 4.77 -11.38
C GLU A 25 -1.40 4.06 -10.03
N LEU A 26 -0.29 3.63 -9.44
CA LEU A 26 -0.25 3.07 -8.09
C LEU A 26 -0.78 4.09 -7.06
N GLU A 27 -0.37 5.36 -7.15
CA GLU A 27 -0.89 6.44 -6.28
C GLU A 27 -2.41 6.59 -6.39
N ARG A 28 -2.94 6.55 -7.61
CA ARG A 28 -4.39 6.61 -7.86
C ARG A 28 -5.11 5.43 -7.18
N HIS A 29 -4.56 4.22 -7.26
CA HIS A 29 -5.14 3.06 -6.61
C HIS A 29 -5.07 3.16 -5.08
N THR A 30 -3.92 3.56 -4.52
CA THR A 30 -3.75 3.79 -3.08
C THR A 30 -4.76 4.81 -2.55
N ARG A 31 -4.92 5.97 -3.21
CA ARG A 31 -5.90 7.00 -2.80
C ARG A 31 -7.32 6.44 -2.76
N LYS A 32 -7.73 5.70 -3.79
CA LYS A 32 -9.07 5.09 -3.86
C LYS A 32 -9.31 4.05 -2.77
N LEU A 33 -8.32 3.22 -2.47
CA LEU A 33 -8.42 2.19 -1.42
C LEU A 33 -8.44 2.81 -0.02
N LEU A 34 -7.64 3.86 0.23
CA LEU A 34 -7.67 4.61 1.48
C LEU A 34 -9.05 5.25 1.71
N LEU A 35 -9.62 5.88 0.68
CA LEU A 35 -10.97 6.45 0.77
C LEU A 35 -12.02 5.37 1.10
N LYS A 36 -11.89 4.17 0.52
CA LYS A 36 -12.77 3.04 0.83
C LYS A 36 -12.67 2.60 2.30
N LEU A 37 -11.50 2.80 2.92
CA LEU A 37 -11.26 2.53 4.34
C LEU A 37 -11.54 3.73 5.26
N GLY A 38 -12.06 4.85 4.72
CA GLY A 38 -12.37 6.06 5.49
C GLY A 38 -11.18 7.01 5.70
N LEU A 39 -10.01 6.71 5.12
CA LEU A 39 -8.82 7.56 5.16
C LEU A 39 -8.79 8.53 3.97
N LYS A 40 -8.85 9.84 4.25
CA LYS A 40 -8.88 10.88 3.21
C LYS A 40 -7.51 11.51 2.94
N ASP A 41 -6.63 11.52 3.93
CA ASP A 41 -5.34 12.19 3.83
C ASP A 41 -4.24 11.22 3.36
N TYR A 42 -4.11 11.13 2.04
CA TYR A 42 -3.10 10.28 1.41
C TYR A 42 -1.66 10.69 1.79
N GLU A 43 -1.36 11.99 1.83
CA GLU A 43 0.01 12.48 2.05
C GLU A 43 0.46 12.18 3.47
N VAL A 44 -0.41 12.40 4.46
CA VAL A 44 -0.13 12.05 5.87
C VAL A 44 0.09 10.55 6.04
N VAL A 45 -0.76 9.72 5.42
CA VAL A 45 -0.63 8.26 5.49
C VAL A 45 0.68 7.81 4.85
N MET A 46 0.98 8.25 3.63
CA MET A 46 2.22 7.87 2.96
C MET A 46 3.47 8.35 3.67
N GLY A 47 3.43 9.54 4.28
CA GLY A 47 4.52 10.04 5.12
C GLY A 47 4.82 9.11 6.31
N LYS A 48 3.77 8.59 6.97
CA LYS A 48 3.93 7.59 8.04
C LYS A 48 4.47 6.26 7.50
N VAL A 49 3.97 5.80 6.36
CA VAL A 49 4.40 4.56 5.71
C VAL A 49 5.87 4.61 5.30
N ILE A 50 6.33 5.68 4.66
CA ILE A 50 7.73 5.85 4.25
C ILE A 50 8.65 5.84 5.48
N LYS A 51 8.28 6.58 6.54
CA LYS A 51 9.03 6.61 7.79
C LYS A 51 9.09 5.24 8.46
N ALA A 52 8.00 4.48 8.42
CA ALA A 52 7.96 3.13 8.96
C ALA A 52 8.87 2.20 8.17
N ILE A 53 8.75 2.18 6.84
CA ILE A 53 9.60 1.33 5.97
C ILE A 53 11.09 1.67 6.15
N ALA A 54 11.45 2.93 6.28
CA ALA A 54 12.84 3.34 6.51
C ALA A 54 13.40 2.87 7.88
N LYS A 55 12.54 2.63 8.86
CA LYS A 55 12.91 2.13 10.20
C LYS A 55 12.83 0.61 10.31
N LEU A 56 12.21 -0.07 9.34
CA LEU A 56 12.10 -1.52 9.34
C LEU A 56 13.46 -2.11 8.94
N ASP A 57 14.11 -2.74 9.91
CA ASP A 57 15.40 -3.36 9.71
C ASP A 57 15.34 -4.44 8.61
N THR A 58 16.42 -4.63 7.86
CA THR A 58 16.51 -5.67 6.82
C THR A 58 16.39 -7.08 7.37
N GLU A 59 16.62 -7.25 8.66
CA GLU A 59 16.59 -8.53 9.37
C GLU A 59 15.22 -8.86 9.97
N THR A 60 14.29 -7.89 10.04
CA THR A 60 12.93 -8.20 10.53
C THR A 60 12.14 -8.96 9.48
N ASN A 61 11.91 -10.24 9.75
CA ASN A 61 11.16 -11.18 8.90
C ASN A 61 9.71 -10.74 8.59
N ASP A 62 9.18 -9.67 9.21
CA ASP A 62 7.78 -9.32 9.05
C ASP A 62 7.50 -7.83 8.77
N ARG A 63 8.22 -7.28 7.79
CA ARG A 63 7.98 -5.93 7.27
C ARG A 63 6.56 -5.73 6.77
N PHE A 64 5.97 -6.79 6.22
CA PHE A 64 4.60 -6.78 5.70
C PHE A 64 3.59 -6.64 6.83
N LEU A 65 3.65 -7.47 7.88
CA LEU A 65 2.74 -7.38 9.02
C LEU A 65 2.92 -6.07 9.78
N ALA A 66 4.16 -5.59 9.95
CA ALA A 66 4.42 -4.33 10.61
C ALA A 66 3.75 -3.16 9.88
N LEU A 67 3.85 -3.12 8.55
CA LEU A 67 3.16 -2.11 7.75
C LEU A 67 1.65 -2.29 7.78
N GLN A 68 1.15 -3.52 7.68
CA GLN A 68 -0.28 -3.82 7.73
C GLN A 68 -0.89 -3.37 9.07
N THR A 69 -0.19 -3.62 10.18
CA THR A 69 -0.56 -3.19 11.53
C THR A 69 -0.59 -1.68 11.64
N LEU A 70 0.43 -1.00 11.11
CA LEU A 70 0.46 0.46 11.05
C LEU A 70 -0.72 1.03 10.27
N VAL A 71 -0.99 0.51 9.07
CA VAL A 71 -2.10 1.04 8.25
C VAL A 71 -3.43 0.78 8.95
N ASN A 72 -3.61 -0.39 9.58
CA ASN A 72 -4.81 -0.71 10.34
C ASN A 72 -5.03 0.23 11.53
N SER A 73 -3.97 0.63 12.25
CA SER A 73 -4.08 1.54 13.41
C SER A 73 -4.43 2.98 13.01
N LEU A 74 -4.28 3.33 11.73
CA LEU A 74 -4.72 4.62 11.20
C LEU A 74 -6.21 4.61 10.81
N LEU A 75 -6.81 3.44 10.63
CA LEU A 75 -8.18 3.34 10.16
C LEU A 75 -9.16 3.78 11.25
N PRO A 76 -10.23 4.50 10.89
CA PRO A 76 -11.29 4.81 11.84
C PRO A 76 -11.91 3.52 12.41
N GLU A 77 -12.32 3.59 13.67
CA GLU A 77 -13.10 2.52 14.30
C GLU A 77 -14.43 2.37 13.55
N GLY A 78 -14.72 1.16 13.08
CA GLY A 78 -15.87 0.91 12.23
C GLY A 78 -16.03 -0.58 11.94
N GLU A 79 -17.21 -1.09 12.28
CA GLU A 79 -17.60 -2.51 12.27
C GLU A 79 -18.05 -3.03 10.90
N LYS A 80 -18.05 -2.21 9.84
CA LYS A 80 -18.58 -2.66 8.54
C LYS A 80 -17.61 -3.62 7.84
N ASN A 81 -18.03 -4.88 7.77
CA ASN A 81 -17.50 -5.97 6.96
C ASN A 81 -15.99 -6.27 7.18
N LYS A 82 -15.65 -6.85 8.33
CA LYS A 82 -14.28 -7.20 8.76
C LYS A 82 -13.47 -7.96 7.68
N VAL A 83 -14.12 -8.87 6.96
CA VAL A 83 -13.49 -9.67 5.89
C VAL A 83 -13.12 -8.79 4.69
N GLU A 84 -14.04 -7.95 4.23
CA GLU A 84 -13.77 -7.02 3.13
C GLU A 84 -12.71 -6.00 3.51
N ARG A 85 -12.75 -5.48 4.74
CA ARG A 85 -11.74 -4.57 5.28
C ARG A 85 -10.36 -5.21 5.30
N ALA A 86 -10.23 -6.45 5.77
CA ALA A 86 -8.97 -7.18 5.78
C ALA A 86 -8.41 -7.37 4.35
N LYS A 87 -9.26 -7.74 3.39
CA LYS A 87 -8.87 -7.90 1.99
C LYS A 87 -8.39 -6.58 1.37
N VAL A 88 -9.11 -5.48 1.62
CA VAL A 88 -8.71 -4.15 1.13
C VAL A 88 -7.39 -3.71 1.77
N LEU A 89 -7.21 -3.96 3.06
CA LEU A 89 -5.99 -3.64 3.80
C LEU A 89 -4.77 -4.41 3.26
N GLU A 90 -4.89 -5.72 3.06
CA GLU A 90 -3.81 -6.54 2.48
C GLU A 90 -3.35 -6.00 1.12
N LYS A 91 -4.30 -5.76 0.20
CA LYS A 91 -3.99 -5.22 -1.13
C LYS A 91 -3.38 -3.82 -1.06
N LEU A 92 -3.86 -3.00 -0.14
CA LEU A 92 -3.32 -1.67 0.10
C LEU A 92 -1.86 -1.72 0.58
N THR A 93 -1.54 -2.61 1.52
CA THR A 93 -0.17 -2.82 2.03
C THR A 93 0.78 -3.19 0.91
N ILE A 94 0.42 -4.14 0.05
CA ILE A 94 1.22 -4.55 -1.11
C ILE A 94 1.51 -3.33 -2.00
N ILE A 95 0.48 -2.59 -2.40
CA ILE A 95 0.61 -1.42 -3.27
C ILE A 95 1.51 -0.35 -2.64
N MET A 96 1.37 -0.10 -1.33
CA MET A 96 2.18 0.87 -0.61
C MET A 96 3.66 0.47 -0.54
N MET A 97 3.99 -0.79 -0.29
CA MET A 97 5.39 -1.26 -0.31
C MET A 97 6.01 -1.09 -1.70
N LEU A 98 5.29 -1.50 -2.75
CA LEU A 98 5.72 -1.31 -4.14
C LEU A 98 5.91 0.17 -4.50
N LEU A 99 5.01 1.04 -4.03
CA LEU A 99 5.08 2.47 -4.27
C LEU A 99 6.32 3.08 -3.64
N VAL A 100 6.61 2.73 -2.39
CA VAL A 100 7.81 3.22 -1.68
C VAL A 100 9.08 2.69 -2.34
N ALA A 101 9.14 1.40 -2.69
CA ALA A 101 10.27 0.83 -3.40
C ALA A 101 10.53 1.54 -4.75
N LYS A 102 9.48 1.81 -5.54
CA LYS A 102 9.61 2.53 -6.81
C LYS A 102 10.02 3.99 -6.62
N LYS A 103 9.49 4.69 -5.62
CA LYS A 103 9.89 6.08 -5.32
C LYS A 103 11.35 6.15 -4.89
N PHE A 104 11.79 5.22 -4.03
CA PHE A 104 13.18 5.12 -3.59
C PHE A 104 14.11 4.85 -4.78
N HIS A 105 13.81 3.84 -5.60
CA HIS A 105 14.58 3.55 -6.81
C HIS A 105 14.64 4.74 -7.77
N GLN A 106 13.53 5.47 -7.96
CA GLN A 106 13.50 6.67 -8.80
C GLN A 106 14.41 7.79 -8.27
N ILE A 107 14.49 7.99 -6.95
CA ILE A 107 15.39 8.97 -6.33
C ILE A 107 16.85 8.61 -6.63
N HIS A 108 17.23 7.34 -6.44
CA HIS A 108 18.60 6.89 -6.67
C HIS A 108 19.00 6.88 -8.15
N THR A 109 18.09 6.51 -9.05
CA THR A 109 18.36 6.47 -10.50
C THR A 109 18.34 7.84 -11.17
N LYS A 110 17.60 8.82 -10.65
CA LYS A 110 17.67 10.22 -11.13
C LYS A 110 18.95 10.95 -10.72
N GLN A 111 19.72 10.37 -9.81
CA GLN A 111 21.03 10.86 -9.36
C GLN A 111 22.19 10.16 -10.08
N SER A 112 21.90 9.20 -10.97
CA SER A 112 22.86 8.48 -11.81
C SER A 112 22.83 9.04 -13.23
#